data_AF-A0A420WVW2-F1
#
_entry.id   AF-A0A420WVW2-F1
#
_cell.length_a   1.000
_cell.length_b   1.000
_cell.length_c   1.000
_cell.angle_alpha   90.00
_cell.angle_beta   90.00
_cell.angle_gamma   90.00
#
_symmetry.space_group_name_H-M   'P 1'
#
loop_
_entity.id
_entity.type
_entity.pdbx_description
1 polymer ?
#
loop_
_entity_poly.entity_id
_entity_poly.type
_entity_poly.pdbx_seq_one_letter_code
_entity_poly.pdbx_strand_id
1 'polypeptide(L)'
;MSDSTPKRFIAGAVCPRCGAMDRVRSWEQHGIRYRDCVSCDFFEQLPIEEESTEELETRVNRIRESQRQSDMQPVRILDPDKSK
;
A
#
# COMPACT_ATOMS: atom_id res chain seq x y z
N MET A 1 12.78 0.85 23.31
CA MET A 1 13.26 0.88 21.92
C MET A 1 13.00 2.28 21.40
N SER A 2 14.04 3.05 21.10
CA SER A 2 13.89 4.37 20.51
C SER A 2 13.44 4.20 19.06
N ASP A 3 12.12 4.29 18.84
CA ASP A 3 11.50 4.14 17.53
C ASP A 3 11.72 5.42 16.71
N SER A 4 12.91 5.52 16.12
CA SER A 4 13.29 6.61 15.24
C SER A 4 13.94 6.08 13.98
N THR A 5 13.39 6.42 12.82
CA THR A 5 13.97 6.04 11.53
C THR A 5 15.01 7.08 11.06
N PRO A 6 16.06 6.67 10.33
CA PRO A 6 17.02 7.62 9.77
C PRO A 6 16.35 8.54 8.75
N LYS A 7 16.83 9.78 8.62
CA LYS A 7 16.37 10.71 7.58
C LYS A 7 16.63 10.14 6.19
N ARG A 8 15.57 10.02 5.38
CA ARG A 8 15.62 9.54 4.00
C ARG A 8 15.19 10.64 3.04
N PHE A 9 15.86 10.71 1.90
CA PHE A 9 15.53 11.62 0.84
C PHE A 9 14.30 11.15 0.04
N ILE A 10 13.44 12.07 -0.43
CA ILE A 10 12.26 11.75 -1.25
C ILE A 10 12.51 12.20 -2.70
N ALA A 11 12.77 11.26 -3.60
CA ALA A 11 12.95 11.55 -5.02
C ALA A 11 11.63 12.00 -5.68
N GLY A 12 11.71 13.01 -6.54
CA GLY A 12 10.58 13.62 -7.24
C GLY A 12 9.72 14.54 -6.38
N ALA A 13 10.01 14.67 -5.09
CA ALA A 13 9.24 15.56 -4.21
C ALA A 13 9.60 17.03 -4.44
N VAL A 14 8.58 17.86 -4.60
CA VAL A 14 8.70 19.32 -4.67
C VAL A 14 8.42 19.91 -3.29
N CYS A 15 9.32 20.76 -2.80
CA CYS A 15 9.12 21.44 -1.53
C CYS A 15 7.90 22.39 -1.62
N PRO A 16 6.90 22.28 -0.72
CA PRO A 16 5.71 23.14 -0.77
C PRO A 16 6.01 24.60 -0.44
N ARG A 17 7.13 24.87 0.27
CA ARG A 17 7.51 26.23 0.68
C ARG A 17 8.28 27.00 -0.38
N CYS A 18 9.27 26.38 -1.02
CA CYS A 18 10.16 27.09 -1.97
C CYS A 18 10.09 26.55 -3.41
N GLY A 19 9.33 25.49 -3.67
CA GLY A 19 9.21 24.89 -5.01
C GLY A 19 10.45 24.12 -5.48
N ALA A 20 11.48 23.96 -4.66
CA ALA A 20 12.66 23.19 -5.04
C ALA A 20 12.32 21.70 -5.18
N MET A 21 12.64 21.12 -6.32
CA MET A 21 12.55 19.69 -6.58
C MET A 21 13.73 18.96 -5.92
N ASP A 22 13.49 17.76 -5.43
CA ASP A 22 14.55 16.88 -4.92
C ASP A 22 15.33 17.48 -3.74
N ARG A 23 14.60 18.10 -2.80
CA ARG A 23 15.20 18.69 -1.58
C ARG A 23 14.50 18.31 -0.28
N VAL A 24 13.52 17.41 -0.31
CA VAL A 24 12.74 17.01 0.88
C VAL A 24 13.30 15.72 1.48
N ARG A 25 13.45 15.68 2.82
CA ARG A 25 13.79 14.46 3.56
C ARG A 25 12.65 14.11 4.53
N SER A 26 12.40 12.83 4.74
CA SER A 26 11.41 12.30 5.67
C SER A 26 12.05 11.37 6.70
N TRP A 27 11.53 11.39 7.92
CA TRP A 27 11.83 10.40 8.95
C TRP A 27 10.63 10.24 9.88
N GLU A 28 10.70 9.26 10.76
CA GLU A 28 9.68 8.99 11.77
C GLU A 28 10.35 8.97 13.13
N GLN A 29 9.67 9.54 14.12
CA GLN A 29 10.14 9.57 15.50
C GLN A 29 8.92 9.56 16.43
N HIS A 30 8.88 8.60 17.36
CA HIS A 30 7.79 8.49 18.35
C HIS A 30 6.38 8.43 17.70
N GLY A 31 6.23 7.70 16.60
CA GLY A 31 4.93 7.58 15.91
C GLY A 31 4.49 8.83 15.13
N ILE A 32 5.38 9.82 14.96
CA ILE A 32 5.14 11.02 14.15
C ILE A 32 6.07 10.98 12.94
N ARG A 33 5.52 11.25 11.76
CA ARG A 33 6.29 11.42 10.53
C ARG A 33 6.67 12.88 10.35
N TYR A 34 7.95 13.12 10.12
CA TYR A 34 8.52 14.44 9.92
C TYR A 34 9.00 14.59 8.49
N ARG A 35 8.91 15.82 7.96
CA ARG A 35 9.50 16.21 6.69
C ARG A 35 10.27 17.51 6.84
N ASP A 36 11.45 17.59 6.22
CA ASP A 36 12.20 18.85 6.13
C ASP A 36 12.70 19.13 4.71
N CYS A 37 12.94 20.41 4.38
CA CYS A 37 13.60 20.82 3.15
C CYS A 37 15.00 21.35 3.43
N VAL A 38 16.00 20.81 2.74
CA VAL A 38 17.41 21.24 2.90
C VAL A 38 17.73 22.58 2.25
N SER A 39 16.80 23.18 1.50
CA SER A 39 17.02 24.42 0.75
C SER A 39 16.44 25.65 1.42
N CYS A 40 15.36 25.51 2.20
CA CYS A 40 14.62 26.64 2.76
C CYS A 40 14.16 26.42 4.21
N ASP A 41 14.69 25.38 4.85
CA ASP A 41 14.40 24.97 6.24
C ASP A 41 12.91 24.79 6.53
N PHE A 42 12.13 24.41 5.51
CA PHE A 42 10.76 23.96 5.72
C PHE A 42 10.77 22.74 6.66
N PHE A 43 9.83 22.68 7.59
CA PHE A 43 9.66 21.59 8.53
C PHE A 43 8.17 21.33 8.76
N GLU A 44 7.78 20.06 8.73
CA GLU A 44 6.41 19.61 8.85
C GLU A 44 6.32 18.36 9.73
N GLN A 45 5.25 18.27 10.52
CA GLN A 45 4.93 17.13 11.38
C GLN A 45 3.57 16.56 10.93
N LEU A 46 3.54 15.27 10.63
CA LEU A 46 2.39 14.54 10.13
C LEU A 46 2.12 13.37 11.10
N PRO A 47 0.92 13.25 11.67
CA PRO A 47 0.55 12.05 12.41
C PRO A 47 0.64 10.83 11.47
N ILE A 48 1.10 9.70 12.00
CA ILE A 48 1.04 8.43 11.26
C ILE A 48 -0.37 7.88 11.45
N GLU A 49 -1.26 8.23 10.52
CA GLU A 49 -2.56 7.57 10.42
C GLU A 49 -2.32 6.20 9.78
N GLU A 50 -2.42 5.14 10.59
CA GLU A 50 -2.65 3.79 10.07
C GLU A 50 -4.07 3.75 9.52
N GLU A 51 -4.30 4.39 8.38
CA GLU A 51 -5.56 4.21 7.66
C GLU A 51 -5.48 2.80 7.09
N SER A 52 -6.03 1.82 7.81
CA SER A 52 -6.46 0.55 7.22
C SER A 52 -7.62 0.88 6.29
N THR A 53 -7.31 1.49 5.15
CA THR A 53 -8.32 1.75 4.12
C THR A 53 -8.81 0.37 3.70
N GLU A 54 -10.06 0.05 4.06
CA GLU A 54 -10.70 -1.17 3.58
C GLU A 54 -10.61 -1.20 2.06
N GLU A 55 -10.35 -2.38 1.49
CA GLU A 55 -10.17 -2.49 0.04
C GLU A 55 -11.44 -1.96 -0.65
N LEU A 56 -11.25 -0.99 -1.56
CA LEU A 56 -12.37 -0.37 -2.26
C LEU A 56 -13.19 -1.44 -2.99
N GLU A 57 -14.51 -1.39 -2.84
CA GLU A 57 -15.37 -2.31 -3.57
C GLU A 57 -15.23 -2.09 -5.08
N THR A 58 -14.70 -3.09 -5.77
CA THR A 58 -14.62 -3.10 -7.23
C THR A 58 -15.54 -4.18 -7.80
N ARG A 59 -15.87 -4.07 -9.10
CA ARG A 59 -16.63 -5.10 -9.84
C ARG A 59 -16.00 -6.50 -9.76
N VAL A 60 -14.70 -6.59 -9.49
CA VAL A 60 -13.92 -7.84 -9.44
C VAL A 60 -13.76 -8.40 -8.03
N ASN A 61 -13.75 -7.55 -6.99
CA ASN A 61 -13.69 -8.00 -5.60
C ASN A 61 -15.08 -8.40 -5.02
N ARG A 62 -16.14 -8.32 -5.82
CA ARG A 62 -17.47 -8.81 -5.44
C ARG A 62 -17.59 -10.31 -5.75
N ILE A 63 -17.86 -11.12 -4.73
CA ILE A 63 -18.23 -12.53 -4.89
C ILE A 63 -19.48 -12.62 -5.77
N ARG A 64 -19.34 -13.21 -6.96
CA ARG A 64 -20.48 -13.41 -7.87
C ARG A 64 -21.39 -14.51 -7.33
N GLU A 65 -22.69 -14.38 -7.57
CA GLU A 65 -23.70 -15.35 -7.12
C GLU A 65 -23.39 -16.77 -7.62
N SER A 66 -22.83 -16.89 -8.83
CA SER A 66 -22.35 -18.15 -9.42
C SER A 66 -21.22 -18.83 -8.62
N GLN A 67 -20.41 -18.07 -7.87
CA GLN A 67 -19.36 -18.63 -7.01
C GLN A 67 -19.93 -19.09 -5.66
N ARG A 68 -21.04 -18.49 -5.20
CA ARG A 68 -21.73 -18.89 -3.96
C ARG A 68 -22.45 -20.24 -4.10
N GLN A 69 -22.86 -20.59 -5.32
CA GLN A 69 -23.58 -21.83 -5.66
C GLN A 69 -22.66 -22.98 -6.10
N SER A 70 -21.34 -22.86 -5.92
CA SER A 70 -20.40 -23.93 -6.26
C SER A 70 -20.47 -25.07 -5.25
N ASP A 71 -21.45 -25.97 -5.42
CA ASP A 71 -21.42 -27.28 -4.76
C ASP A 71 -20.27 -28.10 -5.35
N MET A 72 -19.25 -28.38 -4.54
CA MET A 72 -18.10 -29.19 -4.96
C MET A 72 -18.55 -30.61 -5.33
N GLN A 73 -18.47 -30.96 -6.62
CA GLN A 73 -18.81 -32.31 -7.11
C GLN A 73 -17.54 -33.10 -7.46
N PRO A 74 -17.36 -34.32 -6.95
CA PRO A 74 -16.23 -35.17 -7.33
C PRO A 74 -16.38 -35.63 -8.78
N VAL A 75 -15.42 -35.25 -9.64
CA VAL A 75 -15.41 -35.64 -11.05
C VAL A 75 -14.92 -37.08 -11.19
N ARG A 76 -15.69 -37.91 -11.91
CA ARG A 76 -15.25 -39.25 -12.32
C ARG A 76 -14.54 -39.15 -13.67
N ILE A 77 -13.24 -39.45 -13.67
CA ILE A 77 -12.43 -39.51 -14.88
C ILE A 77 -12.74 -40.84 -15.57
N LEU A 78 -13.20 -40.79 -16.83
CA LEU A 78 -13.36 -41.98 -17.67
C LEU A 78 -12.04 -42.26 -18.39
N ASP A 79 -11.50 -43.47 -18.21
CA ASP A 79 -10.33 -43.93 -18.96
C ASP A 79 -10.70 -44.20 -20.42
N PRO A 80 -10.03 -43.57 -21.40
CA PRO A 80 -10.33 -43.74 -22.83
C PRO A 80 -9.98 -45.14 -23.38
N ASP A 81 -9.20 -45.94 -22.67
CA ASP A 81 -8.69 -47.24 -23.15
C ASP A 81 -9.60 -48.45 -22.84
N LYS A 82 -10.78 -48.26 -22.24
CA LYS A 82 -11.73 -49.36 -21.95
C LYS A 82 -12.73 -49.68 -23.07
N SER A 83 -12.51 -49.17 -24.27
CA SER A 83 -13.33 -49.46 -25.45
C SER A 83 -12.54 -50.25 -26.51
N LYS A 84 -11.95 -51.40 -26.14
CA LYS A 84 -11.88 -52.59 -27.01
C LYS A 84 -11.43 -53.83 -26.25
#